data_AF-W7T705-F1
#
_entry.id   AF-W7T705-F1
#
_cell.length_a   1.000
_cell.length_b   1.000
_cell.length_c   1.000
_cell.angle_alpha   90.00
_cell.angle_beta   90.00
_cell.angle_gamma   90.00
#
_symmetry.space_group_name_H-M   'P 1'
#
loop_
_entity.id
_entity.type
_entity.pdbx_description
1 polymer ?
#
loop_
_entity_poly.entity_id
_entity_poly.type
_entity_poly.pdbx_seq_one_letter_code
_entity_poly.pdbx_strand_id
1 'polypeptide(L)'
;MILAVCTDDDNGTLHVGQAQSAANPQVYGACHAVFATRVPALGVSENLFVIAHGAAVGDDGGPVIGDEHHDFWVNPADLWNNAENIFPAGYYGNVYISACESADTPNGTCSFTELFSSVLRHHRPNAGTVYGQHGAVHGNIPLPTDQSWVPAV
;
A
#
# COMPACT_ATOMS: atom_id res chain seq x y z
N MET A 1 2.60 8.26 6.95
CA MET A 1 2.49 6.98 7.71
C MET A 1 2.87 5.81 6.83
N ILE A 2 3.54 4.79 7.38
CA ILE A 2 3.68 3.47 6.74
C ILE A 2 2.65 2.50 7.31
N LEU A 3 1.99 1.76 6.43
CA LEU A 3 1.09 0.65 6.73
C LEU A 3 1.67 -0.64 6.15
N ALA A 4 2.10 -1.55 7.02
CA ALA A 4 2.58 -2.87 6.65
C ALA A 4 1.39 -3.85 6.54
N VAL A 5 1.25 -4.47 5.37
CA VAL A 5 0.23 -5.47 5.09
C VAL A 5 0.88 -6.84 5.19
N CYS A 6 0.82 -7.43 6.39
CA CYS A 6 1.45 -8.71 6.72
C CYS A 6 0.69 -9.40 7.86
N THR A 7 0.71 -10.74 7.91
CA THR A 7 0.02 -11.54 8.92
C THR A 7 0.89 -11.90 10.12
N ASP A 8 2.17 -12.21 9.93
CA ASP A 8 3.16 -12.41 11.02
C ASP A 8 4.58 -12.56 10.43
N ASP A 9 4.95 -11.69 9.49
CA ASP A 9 6.23 -11.77 8.79
C ASP A 9 7.38 -11.62 9.79
N ASP A 10 8.00 -12.75 10.16
CA ASP A 10 9.13 -12.93 11.07
C ASP A 10 10.38 -12.14 10.61
N ASN A 11 10.27 -10.81 10.60
CA ASN A 11 11.27 -9.77 10.28
C ASN A 11 11.33 -9.21 8.84
N GLY A 12 10.32 -9.40 7.98
CA GLY A 12 10.32 -8.81 6.64
C GLY A 12 9.69 -7.42 6.56
N THR A 13 8.40 -7.38 6.22
CA THR A 13 7.68 -6.17 5.80
C THR A 13 7.55 -5.12 6.91
N LEU A 14 7.12 -5.52 8.12
CA LEU A 14 6.99 -4.62 9.26
C LEU A 14 8.36 -4.08 9.71
N HIS A 15 9.39 -4.94 9.72
CA HIS A 15 10.74 -4.55 10.08
C HIS A 15 11.32 -3.53 9.09
N VAL A 16 11.18 -3.77 7.78
CA VAL A 16 11.58 -2.80 6.74
C VAL A 16 10.84 -1.49 6.92
N GLY A 17 9.51 -1.51 7.13
CA GLY A 17 8.73 -0.31 7.38
C GLY A 17 9.19 0.47 8.62
N GLN A 18 9.48 -0.22 9.72
CA GLN A 18 10.01 0.39 10.94
C GLN A 18 11.41 0.99 10.72
N ALA A 19 12.29 0.28 10.01
CA ALA A 19 13.62 0.79 9.66
C ALA A 19 13.54 2.05 8.77
N GLN A 20 12.63 2.06 7.79
CA GLN A 20 12.40 3.24 6.93
C GLN A 20 11.83 4.42 7.72
N SER A 21 10.84 4.18 8.58
CA SER A 21 10.28 5.16 9.50
C SER A 21 11.37 5.79 10.39
N ALA A 22 12.27 4.98 10.95
CA ALA A 22 13.38 5.46 11.78
C ALA A 22 14.42 6.25 10.99
N ALA A 23 14.72 5.84 9.75
CA ALA A 23 15.69 6.52 8.89
C ALA A 23 15.18 7.85 8.33
N ASN A 24 13.88 7.93 7.99
CA ASN A 24 13.26 9.11 7.36
C ASN A 24 11.92 9.48 8.04
N PRO A 25 11.91 9.82 9.33
CA PRO A 25 10.67 10.02 10.10
C PRO A 25 9.82 11.18 9.57
N GLN A 26 10.44 12.19 8.96
CA GLN A 26 9.77 13.35 8.36
C GLN A 26 8.98 13.00 7.10
N VAL A 27 9.34 11.90 6.42
CA VAL A 27 8.69 11.45 5.18
C VAL A 27 7.63 10.41 5.51
N TYR A 28 8.01 9.41 6.29
CA TYR A 28 7.20 8.21 6.48
C TYR A 28 6.28 8.28 7.69
N GLY A 29 6.58 9.10 8.70
CA GLY A 29 5.86 9.06 9.97
C GLY A 29 6.02 7.71 10.67
N ALA A 30 5.04 7.29 11.46
CA ALA A 30 5.04 6.00 12.14
C ALA A 30 4.73 4.82 11.20
N CYS A 31 5.18 3.63 11.56
CA CYS A 31 4.89 2.37 10.88
C CYS A 31 3.92 1.51 11.71
N HIS A 32 2.86 1.00 11.08
CA HIS A 32 1.85 0.17 11.73
C HIS A 32 1.52 -1.07 10.88
N ALA A 33 1.26 -2.21 11.53
CA ALA A 33 0.70 -3.37 10.86
C ALA A 33 -0.84 -3.27 10.79
N VAL A 34 -1.41 -3.51 9.61
CA VAL A 34 -2.85 -3.29 9.34
C VAL A 34 -3.79 -4.23 10.12
N PHE A 35 -3.31 -5.42 10.54
CA PHE A 35 -4.15 -6.42 11.24
C PHE A 35 -3.86 -6.58 12.74
N ALA A 36 -2.79 -5.97 13.26
CA ALA A 36 -2.33 -6.27 14.62
C ALA A 36 -2.80 -5.26 15.67
N THR A 37 -2.98 -3.99 15.29
CA THR A 37 -3.25 -2.91 16.24
C THR A 37 -4.15 -1.84 15.64
N ARG A 38 -4.80 -1.05 16.51
CA ARG A 38 -5.54 0.13 16.08
C ARG A 38 -4.56 1.14 15.48
N VAL A 39 -4.65 1.33 14.16
CA VAL A 39 -3.87 2.33 13.43
C VAL A 39 -4.49 3.71 13.67
N PRO A 40 -3.70 4.75 14.03
CA PRO A 40 -4.21 6.10 14.15
C PRO A 40 -4.65 6.66 12.79
N ALA A 41 -5.54 7.65 12.81
CA ALA A 41 -5.95 8.33 11.59
C ALA A 41 -4.79 9.15 11.00
N LEU A 42 -4.74 9.21 9.67
CA LEU A 42 -3.84 10.06 8.90
C LEU A 42 -4.19 11.54 9.11
N GLY A 43 -3.19 12.40 8.95
CA GLY A 43 -3.45 13.80 8.62
C GLY A 43 -4.17 13.93 7.26
N VAL A 44 -4.98 14.97 7.08
CA VAL A 44 -5.71 15.19 5.82
C VAL A 44 -4.81 15.30 4.59
N SER A 45 -3.56 15.76 4.76
CA SER A 45 -2.55 15.89 3.71
C SER A 45 -1.40 14.89 3.83
N GLU A 46 -1.49 13.97 4.79
CA GLU A 46 -0.41 13.04 5.08
C GLU A 46 -0.37 11.96 4.01
N ASN A 47 0.81 11.65 3.48
CA ASN A 47 0.95 10.53 2.55
C ASN A 47 0.89 9.19 3.30
N LEU A 48 0.18 8.24 2.72
CA LEU A 48 0.19 6.84 3.14
C LEU A 48 1.16 6.04 2.28
N PHE A 49 2.01 5.26 2.92
CA PHE A 49 2.89 4.29 2.26
C PHE A 49 2.43 2.90 2.68
N VAL A 50 1.96 2.10 1.74
CA VAL A 50 1.61 0.70 1.96
C VAL A 50 2.83 -0.14 1.57
N ILE A 51 3.28 -1.02 2.44
CA ILE A 51 4.34 -1.99 2.13
C ILE A 51 3.78 -3.41 2.27
N ALA A 52 4.01 -4.23 1.25
CA ALA A 52 3.58 -5.62 1.18
C ALA A 52 4.50 -6.41 0.23
N HIS A 53 4.42 -7.73 0.29
CA HIS A 53 4.98 -8.57 -0.77
C HIS A 53 4.11 -8.52 -2.03
N GLY A 54 4.69 -9.00 -3.14
CA GLY A 54 4.28 -8.77 -4.52
C GLY A 54 2.89 -9.23 -4.93
N ALA A 55 2.47 -8.70 -6.09
CA ALA A 55 1.14 -8.88 -6.62
C ALA A 55 0.95 -10.20 -7.35
N ALA A 56 0.55 -11.23 -6.60
CA ALA A 56 0.01 -12.43 -7.20
C ALA A 56 -1.38 -12.18 -7.82
N VAL A 57 -1.86 -13.16 -8.58
CA VAL A 57 -3.25 -13.25 -9.01
C VAL A 57 -4.01 -14.00 -7.92
N GLY A 58 -5.01 -13.36 -7.33
CA GLY A 58 -5.86 -13.96 -6.30
C GLY A 58 -6.81 -15.03 -6.87
N ASP A 59 -7.53 -15.71 -5.99
CA ASP A 59 -8.47 -16.79 -6.34
C ASP A 59 -9.58 -16.36 -7.31
N ASP A 60 -9.93 -15.07 -7.32
CA ASP A 60 -10.93 -14.47 -8.21
C ASP A 60 -10.35 -14.02 -9.56
N GLY A 61 -9.06 -14.24 -9.79
CA GLY A 61 -8.34 -13.78 -10.99
C GLY A 61 -7.96 -12.30 -10.95
N GLY A 62 -8.23 -11.60 -9.84
CA GLY A 62 -7.89 -10.19 -9.64
C GLY A 62 -6.48 -9.99 -9.07
N PRO A 63 -5.92 -8.77 -9.15
CA PRO A 63 -4.63 -8.48 -8.54
C PRO A 63 -4.76 -8.41 -7.02
N VAL A 64 -3.85 -9.07 -6.32
CA VAL A 64 -3.73 -9.00 -4.85
C VAL A 64 -2.38 -8.43 -4.47
N ILE A 65 -2.17 -8.13 -3.20
CA ILE A 65 -0.85 -7.97 -2.57
C ILE A 65 -0.81 -8.88 -1.34
N GLY A 66 0.36 -9.27 -0.88
CA GLY A 66 0.46 -10.13 0.29
C GLY A 66 1.55 -11.17 0.14
N ASP A 67 1.55 -12.15 1.03
CA ASP A 67 2.65 -13.08 1.24
C ASP A 67 2.26 -14.50 0.79
N GLU A 68 2.88 -14.94 -0.32
CA GLU A 68 2.70 -16.29 -0.87
C GLU A 68 3.10 -17.38 0.11
N HIS A 69 4.16 -17.16 0.91
CA HIS A 69 4.68 -18.18 1.83
C HIS A 69 3.70 -18.50 2.96
N HIS A 70 2.83 -17.55 3.29
CA HIS A 70 1.83 -17.66 4.35
C HIS A 70 0.40 -17.80 3.80
N ASP A 71 0.24 -17.99 2.49
CA ASP A 71 -1.06 -18.04 1.81
C ASP A 71 -1.95 -16.86 2.20
N PHE A 72 -1.35 -15.67 2.21
CA PHE A 72 -1.99 -14.45 2.68
C PHE A 72 -2.12 -13.45 1.55
N TRP A 73 -3.35 -13.17 1.13
CA TRP A 73 -3.64 -12.33 -0.02
C TRP A 73 -4.69 -11.27 0.33
N VAL A 74 -4.44 -10.05 -0.12
CA VAL A 74 -5.31 -8.90 0.09
C VAL A 74 -5.62 -8.29 -1.26
N ASN A 75 -6.88 -8.25 -1.65
CA ASN A 75 -7.32 -7.48 -2.81
C ASN A 75 -7.55 -5.99 -2.42
N PRO A 76 -7.79 -5.09 -3.39
CA PRO A 76 -8.00 -3.66 -3.11
C PRO A 76 -9.18 -3.35 -2.16
N ALA A 77 -10.27 -4.12 -2.24
CA ALA A 77 -11.43 -3.92 -1.38
C ALA A 77 -11.13 -4.35 0.06
N ASP A 78 -10.41 -5.45 0.24
CA ASP A 78 -9.96 -5.93 1.55
C ASP A 78 -9.00 -4.94 2.20
N LEU A 79 -8.05 -4.39 1.44
CA LEU A 79 -7.17 -3.33 1.95
C LEU A 79 -7.98 -2.12 2.42
N TRP A 80 -8.95 -1.67 1.63
CA TRP A 80 -9.84 -0.57 2.02
C TRP A 80 -10.61 -0.88 3.29
N ASN A 81 -11.30 -2.03 3.37
CA ASN A 81 -12.14 -2.37 4.52
C ASN A 81 -11.33 -2.45 5.82
N ASN A 82 -10.06 -2.85 5.76
CA ASN A 82 -9.19 -2.91 6.93
C ASN A 82 -8.56 -1.55 7.27
N ALA A 83 -8.45 -0.63 6.30
CA ALA A 83 -7.79 0.67 6.47
C ALA A 83 -8.76 1.87 6.52
N GLU A 84 -10.05 1.72 6.19
CA GLU A 84 -10.95 2.86 5.94
C GLU A 84 -11.03 3.87 7.09
N ASN A 85 -10.89 3.37 8.33
CA ASN A 85 -10.94 4.16 9.55
C ASN A 85 -9.71 5.07 9.75
N ILE A 86 -8.62 4.83 9.01
CA ILE A 86 -7.43 5.69 9.07
C ILE A 86 -7.57 6.90 8.16
N PHE A 87 -8.47 6.87 7.17
CA PHE A 87 -8.63 7.95 6.20
C PHE A 87 -9.61 9.02 6.73
N PRO A 88 -9.14 10.23 7.10
CA PRO A 88 -10.02 11.28 7.59
C PRO A 88 -10.94 11.81 6.49
N ALA A 89 -12.01 12.49 6.90
CA ALA A 89 -12.84 13.26 5.98
C ALA A 89 -11.99 14.35 5.30
N GLY A 90 -12.15 14.51 3.98
CA GLY A 90 -11.38 15.48 3.20
C GLY A 90 -9.92 15.11 2.97
N TYR A 91 -9.52 13.84 3.19
CA TYR A 91 -8.19 13.35 2.84
C TYR A 91 -7.81 13.67 1.40
N TYR A 92 -6.62 14.23 1.20
CA TYR A 92 -6.02 14.61 -0.07
C TYR A 92 -4.53 14.25 -0.19
N GLY A 93 -4.01 13.46 0.76
CA GLY A 93 -2.68 12.87 0.65
C GLY A 93 -2.60 11.85 -0.49
N ASN A 94 -1.38 11.61 -0.97
CA ASN A 94 -1.11 10.54 -1.92
C ASN A 94 -1.00 9.20 -1.21
N VAL A 95 -1.20 8.10 -1.95
CA VAL A 95 -0.96 6.75 -1.46
C VAL A 95 0.13 6.10 -2.32
N TYR A 96 1.11 5.47 -1.69
CA TYR A 96 2.24 4.81 -2.35
C TYR A 96 2.23 3.33 -1.99
N ILE A 97 2.02 2.44 -2.96
CA ILE A 97 1.94 0.99 -2.78
C ILE A 97 3.29 0.39 -3.17
N SER A 98 4.11 0.12 -2.15
CA SER A 98 5.39 -0.57 -2.30
C SER A 98 5.18 -2.07 -2.18
N ALA A 99 4.83 -2.67 -3.31
CA ALA A 99 4.71 -4.11 -3.49
C ALA A 99 5.12 -4.45 -4.94
N CYS A 100 5.79 -5.58 -5.14
CA CYS A 100 6.18 -6.02 -6.48
C CYS A 100 4.96 -6.04 -7.41
N GLU A 101 5.14 -5.55 -8.63
CA GLU A 101 4.13 -5.67 -9.69
C GLU A 101 2.78 -4.99 -9.37
N SER A 102 2.73 -4.15 -8.33
CA SER A 102 1.50 -3.46 -7.91
C SER A 102 0.93 -2.49 -8.95
N ALA A 103 1.77 -2.00 -9.86
CA ALA A 103 1.37 -1.20 -11.02
C ALA A 103 1.32 -2.02 -12.33
N ASP A 104 1.66 -3.31 -12.29
CA ASP A 104 1.55 -4.17 -13.47
C ASP A 104 0.10 -4.60 -13.71
N THR A 105 -0.24 -4.82 -14.98
CA THR A 105 -1.57 -5.20 -15.44
C THR A 105 -1.56 -6.68 -15.82
N PRO A 106 -1.74 -7.60 -14.86
CA PRO A 106 -1.73 -9.03 -15.17
C PRO A 106 -2.82 -9.30 -16.23
N ASN A 107 -2.44 -9.95 -17.33
CA ASN A 107 -3.34 -10.28 -18.44
C ASN A 107 -4.03 -9.08 -19.12
N GLY A 108 -3.48 -7.87 -19.00
CA GLY A 108 -4.03 -6.66 -19.65
C GLY A 108 -5.33 -6.14 -19.02
N THR A 109 -5.64 -6.54 -17.78
CA THR A 109 -6.72 -5.95 -16.97
C THR A 109 -6.21 -4.73 -16.18
N CYS A 110 -6.92 -4.32 -15.12
CA CYS A 110 -6.42 -3.31 -14.18
C CYS A 110 -5.38 -3.90 -13.21
N SER A 111 -4.42 -3.07 -12.84
CA SER A 111 -3.44 -3.30 -11.77
C SER A 111 -4.07 -3.15 -10.38
N PHE A 112 -3.37 -3.63 -9.35
CA PHE A 112 -3.77 -3.41 -7.96
C PHE A 112 -3.91 -1.91 -7.66
N THR A 113 -2.96 -1.11 -8.14
CA THR A 113 -2.90 0.34 -7.92
C THR A 113 -4.11 1.05 -8.54
N GLU A 114 -4.51 0.69 -9.75
CA GLU A 114 -5.68 1.28 -10.42
C GLU A 114 -6.99 0.91 -9.71
N LEU A 115 -7.15 -0.36 -9.35
CA LEU A 115 -8.34 -0.81 -8.63
C LEU A 115 -8.44 -0.17 -7.25
N PHE A 116 -7.33 -0.07 -6.51
CA PHE A 116 -7.32 0.59 -5.21
C PHE A 116 -7.59 2.10 -5.33
N SER A 117 -7.06 2.77 -6.36
CA SER A 117 -7.38 4.16 -6.67
C SER A 117 -8.89 4.38 -6.87
N SER A 118 -9.54 3.47 -7.61
CA SER A 118 -10.99 3.50 -7.82
C SER A 118 -11.76 3.37 -6.50
N VAL A 119 -11.42 2.37 -5.68
CA VAL A 119 -12.04 2.14 -4.35
C VAL A 119 -11.84 3.35 -3.44
N LEU A 120 -10.61 3.84 -3.32
CA LEU A 120 -10.27 4.99 -2.48
C LEU A 120 -11.06 6.23 -2.90
N ARG A 121 -11.11 6.55 -4.20
CA ARG A 121 -11.80 7.76 -4.70
C ARG A 121 -13.32 7.66 -4.61
N HIS A 122 -13.88 6.44 -4.67
CA HIS A 122 -15.30 6.23 -4.41
C HIS A 122 -15.67 6.69 -2.99
N HIS A 123 -14.84 6.39 -1.99
CA HIS A 123 -15.10 6.72 -0.59
C HIS A 123 -14.47 8.03 -0.09
N ARG A 124 -13.40 8.50 -0.76
CA ARG A 124 -12.66 9.73 -0.46
C ARG A 124 -12.41 10.47 -1.78
N PRO A 125 -13.40 11.21 -2.31
CA PRO A 125 -13.29 11.83 -3.65
C PRO A 125 -12.15 12.82 -3.82
N ASN A 126 -11.63 13.39 -2.72
CA ASN A 126 -10.52 14.34 -2.74
C ASN A 126 -9.14 13.67 -2.58
N ALA A 127 -9.09 12.34 -2.45
CA ALA A 127 -7.84 11.63 -2.27
C ALA A 127 -6.88 11.90 -3.42
N GLY A 128 -5.59 11.96 -3.11
CA GLY A 128 -4.54 12.24 -4.08
C GLY A 128 -4.35 11.12 -5.10
N THR A 129 -3.16 11.08 -5.67
CA THR A 129 -2.79 10.02 -6.60
C THR A 129 -2.37 8.77 -5.83
N VAL A 130 -2.80 7.61 -6.30
CA VAL A 130 -2.27 6.32 -5.85
C VAL A 130 -1.14 5.93 -6.81
N TYR A 131 0.00 5.58 -6.24
CA TYR A 131 1.20 5.15 -6.95
C TYR A 131 1.51 3.70 -6.62
N GLY A 132 2.01 2.95 -7.60
CA GLY A 132 2.54 1.60 -7.43
C GLY A 132 3.92 1.47 -8.06
N GLN A 133 4.40 0.24 -8.21
CA GLN A 133 5.70 -0.07 -8.82
C GLN A 133 5.58 -1.22 -9.83
N HIS A 134 6.39 -1.17 -10.89
CA HIS A 134 6.50 -2.23 -11.89
C HIS A 134 7.57 -3.25 -11.50
N GLY A 135 7.34 -4.53 -11.81
CA GLY A 135 8.30 -5.61 -11.64
C GLY A 135 8.63 -5.94 -10.18
N ALA A 136 9.66 -6.77 -10.01
CA ALA A 136 10.17 -7.15 -8.69
C ALA A 136 10.78 -5.94 -7.97
N VAL A 137 10.18 -5.57 -6.84
CA VAL A 137 10.70 -4.53 -5.95
C VAL A 137 11.41 -5.21 -4.79
N HIS A 138 12.70 -4.93 -4.61
CA HIS A 138 13.46 -5.43 -3.47
C HIS A 138 13.94 -4.26 -2.60
N GLY A 139 13.83 -4.44 -1.27
CA GLY A 139 14.47 -3.55 -0.31
C GLY A 139 13.56 -2.46 0.24
N ASN A 140 14.09 -1.25 0.31
CA ASN A 140 13.49 -0.12 1.02
C ASN A 140 12.30 0.49 0.27
N ILE A 141 11.34 1.05 1.00
CA ILE A 141 10.29 1.91 0.43
C ILE A 141 10.97 3.13 -0.22
N PRO A 142 10.79 3.39 -1.54
CA PRO A 142 11.36 4.55 -2.19
C PRO A 142 10.77 5.87 -1.67
N LEU A 143 11.54 6.95 -1.73
CA LEU A 143 11.04 8.28 -1.40
C LEU A 143 9.95 8.70 -2.40
N PRO A 144 9.00 9.58 -2.03
CA PRO A 144 7.94 10.07 -2.93
C PRO A 144 8.42 10.70 -4.24
N THR A 145 9.66 11.19 -4.27
CA THR A 145 10.28 11.81 -5.45
C THR A 145 10.97 10.80 -6.37
N ASP A 146 10.99 9.52 -5.99
CA ASP A 146 11.60 8.46 -6.78
C ASP A 146 10.82 8.24 -8.09
N GLN A 147 11.55 8.03 -9.19
CA GLN A 147 10.97 7.88 -10.52
C GLN A 147 10.39 6.49 -10.78
N SER A 148 10.60 5.53 -9.87
CA SER A 148 10.00 4.20 -9.93
C SER A 148 8.50 4.19 -9.59
N TRP A 149 7.97 5.27 -9.01
CA TRP A 149 6.55 5.39 -8.72
C TRP A 149 5.73 5.60 -9.97
N VAL A 150 4.80 4.69 -10.22
CA VAL A 150 3.88 4.74 -11.35
C VAL A 150 2.50 5.13 -10.87
N PRO A 151 1.93 6.25 -11.35
CA PRO A 151 0.59 6.65 -10.95
C PRO A 151 -0.47 5.71 -11.55
N ALA A 152 -1.52 5.43 -10.79
CA ALA A 152 -2.74 4.86 -11.33
C ALA A 152 -3.32 5.80 -12.41
N VAL A 153 -3.58 5.24 -13.58
CA VAL A 153 -4.14 5.94 -14.76
C VAL A 153 -5.64 5.71 -14.92
#